data_AF-A0AAD3MIB9-F1
#
_entry.id   AF-A0AAD3MIB9-F1
#
_cell.length_a   1.000
_cell.length_b   1.000
_cell.length_c   1.000
_cell.angle_alpha   90.00
_cell.angle_beta   90.00
_cell.angle_gamma   90.00
#
_symmetry.space_group_name_H-M   'P 1'
#
loop_
_entity.id
_entity.type
_entity.pdbx_description
1 polymer ?
#
loop_
_entity_poly.entity_id
_entity_poly.type
_entity_poly.pdbx_seq_one_letter_code
_entity_poly.pdbx_strand_id
1 'polypeptide(L)'
;MSLSCLNLLLNLGLCPALPGAFQGALHGVLTLNQLDEAVRDTMRCGGCTASRASFIGACFGAQTGLQGIPESWRERTFRYPLLLELAQNLVKNKEQQ
;
A
#
# COMPACT_ATOMS: atom_id res chain seq x y z
N MET A 1 -9.37 1.14 19.02
CA MET A 1 -7.97 1.12 18.55
C MET A 1 -7.44 -0.28 18.79
N SER A 2 -7.03 -1.02 17.76
CA SER A 2 -6.39 -2.34 17.95
C SER A 2 -5.09 -2.17 18.74
N LEU A 3 -4.72 -3.17 19.56
CA LEU A 3 -3.44 -3.22 20.27
C LEU A 3 -2.26 -3.02 19.29
N SER A 4 -2.42 -3.46 18.04
CA SER A 4 -1.46 -3.27 16.94
C SER A 4 -1.28 -1.81 16.57
N CYS A 5 -2.37 -1.03 16.42
CA CYS A 5 -2.28 0.41 16.14
C CYS A 5 -1.62 1.15 17.29
N LEU A 6 -1.90 0.80 18.56
CA LEU A 6 -1.31 1.47 19.72
C LEU A 6 0.21 1.23 19.78
N ASN A 7 0.67 0.01 19.46
CA ASN A 7 2.10 -0.31 19.36
C ASN A 7 2.78 0.36 18.14
N LEU A 8 2.10 0.51 17.01
CA LEU A 8 2.59 1.28 15.86
C LEU A 8 2.71 2.78 16.19
N LEU A 9 1.70 3.34 16.88
CA LEU A 9 1.65 4.74 17.30
C LEU A 9 2.75 5.08 18.31
N LEU A 10 3.02 4.18 19.27
CA LEU A 10 4.00 4.39 20.34
C LEU A 10 5.44 4.11 19.91
N ASN A 11 5.69 3.12 19.05
CA ASN A 11 7.06 2.69 18.72
C ASN A 11 7.57 3.18 17.36
N LEU A 12 6.69 3.54 16.42
CA LEU A 12 7.05 3.72 15.01
C LEU A 12 6.78 5.12 14.47
N GLY A 13 6.47 6.12 15.30
CA GLY A 13 6.50 7.55 14.93
C GLY A 13 5.63 7.96 13.73
N LEU A 14 4.58 8.74 13.97
CA LEU A 14 3.69 9.29 12.93
C LEU A 14 4.34 10.31 11.96
N CYS A 15 5.66 10.50 12.03
CA CYS A 15 6.40 11.49 11.27
C CYS A 15 6.60 11.03 9.81
N PRO A 16 6.59 11.92 8.82
CA PRO A 16 6.97 11.59 7.43
C PRO A 16 8.43 11.17 7.29
N ALA A 17 9.25 11.41 8.32
CA ALA A 17 10.64 10.99 8.36
C ALA A 17 10.75 9.47 8.58
N LEU A 18 11.49 8.81 7.68
CA LEU A 18 12.05 7.49 7.92
C LEU A 18 12.86 7.51 9.24
N PRO A 19 12.79 6.48 10.10
CA PRO A 19 12.46 5.08 9.80
C PRO A 19 11.00 4.64 10.07
N GLY A 20 10.23 5.43 10.81
CA GLY A 20 8.96 5.00 11.39
C GLY A 20 7.85 4.67 10.38
N ALA A 21 7.67 5.52 9.37
CA ALA A 21 6.65 5.32 8.34
C ALA A 21 6.88 4.04 7.51
N PHE A 22 8.13 3.67 7.24
CA PHE A 22 8.49 2.46 6.50
C PHE A 22 8.23 1.20 7.31
N GLN A 23 8.63 1.20 8.59
CA GLN A 23 8.39 0.08 9.49
C GLN A 23 6.90 -0.19 9.70
N GLY A 24 6.09 0.86 9.82
CA GLY A 24 4.63 0.71 9.91
C GLY A 24 4.02 0.13 8.63
N ALA A 25 4.51 0.55 7.46
CA ALA A 25 4.05 0.00 6.18
C ALA A 25 4.50 -1.46 6.00
N LEU A 26 5.75 -1.80 6.35
CA LEU A 26 6.28 -3.16 6.30
C LEU A 26 5.54 -4.11 7.24
N HIS A 27 5.16 -3.65 8.44
CA HIS A 27 4.33 -4.43 9.36
C HIS A 27 3.02 -4.84 8.69
N GLY A 28 2.30 -3.89 8.08
CA GLY A 28 1.06 -4.18 7.37
C GLY A 28 1.23 -5.15 6.18
N VAL A 29 2.37 -5.10 5.49
CA VAL A 29 2.70 -6.04 4.41
C VAL A 29 2.96 -7.46 4.93
N LEU A 30 3.58 -7.60 6.10
CA LEU A 30 3.98 -8.91 6.64
C LEU A 30 2.87 -9.61 7.44
N THR A 31 1.95 -8.86 8.04
CA THR A 31 0.94 -9.42 8.96
C THR A 31 -0.42 -9.62 8.32
N LEU A 32 -0.70 -8.96 7.20
CA LEU A 32 -2.01 -8.98 6.54
C LEU A 32 -1.89 -9.67 5.19
N ASN A 33 -2.97 -10.33 4.77
CA ASN A 33 -2.98 -11.14 3.56
C ASN A 33 -3.71 -10.46 2.39
N GLN A 34 -4.44 -9.37 2.65
CA GLN A 34 -5.26 -8.69 1.65
C GLN A 34 -4.96 -7.19 1.63
N LEU A 35 -4.89 -6.62 0.42
CA LEU A 35 -4.54 -5.22 0.20
C LEU A 35 -5.53 -4.26 0.87
N ASP A 36 -6.82 -4.55 0.75
CA ASP A 36 -7.87 -3.68 1.27
C ASP A 36 -7.89 -3.65 2.80
N GLU A 37 -7.66 -4.79 3.45
CA GLU A 37 -7.47 -4.87 4.89
C GLU A 37 -6.25 -4.05 5.34
N ALA A 38 -5.10 -4.22 4.67
CA ALA A 38 -3.86 -3.53 5.03
C ALA A 38 -3.93 -2.01 4.89
N VAL A 39 -4.55 -1.52 3.81
CA VAL A 39 -4.75 -0.08 3.60
C VAL A 39 -5.78 0.46 4.59
N ARG A 40 -6.87 -0.25 4.87
CA ARG A 40 -7.88 0.19 5.85
C ARG A 40 -7.30 0.26 7.26
N ASP A 41 -6.50 -0.72 7.67
CA ASP A 41 -5.87 -0.69 8.99
C ASP A 41 -4.86 0.46 9.10
N THR A 42 -4.07 0.68 8.05
CA THR A 42 -3.16 1.84 7.95
C THR A 42 -3.89 3.17 8.08
N MET A 43 -5.08 3.30 7.47
CA MET A 43 -5.92 4.50 7.59
C MET A 43 -6.47 4.68 9.00
N ARG A 44 -6.89 3.59 9.66
CA ARG A 44 -7.41 3.61 11.04
C ARG A 44 -6.36 4.06 12.06
N CYS A 45 -5.08 3.73 11.85
CA CYS A 45 -4.01 4.17 12.75
C CYS A 45 -3.62 5.66 12.57
N GLY A 46 -4.08 6.35 11.51
CA GLY A 46 -3.87 7.80 11.31
C GLY A 46 -2.44 8.23 10.95
N GLY A 47 -2.18 9.53 10.82
CA GLY A 47 -0.88 10.09 10.40
C GLY A 47 -0.67 10.15 8.89
N CYS A 48 0.54 9.85 8.40
CA CYS A 48 0.86 9.85 6.96
C CYS A 48 0.33 8.59 6.26
N THR A 49 -0.99 8.48 6.16
CA THR A 49 -1.68 7.29 5.62
C THR A 49 -1.42 7.10 4.12
N ALA A 50 -1.36 8.19 3.35
CA ALA A 50 -1.16 8.14 1.90
C ALA A 50 0.18 7.48 1.53
N SER A 51 1.30 7.95 2.08
CA SER A 51 2.62 7.39 1.75
C SER A 51 2.75 5.92 2.18
N ARG A 52 2.24 5.56 3.36
CA ARG A 52 2.25 4.16 3.83
C ARG A 52 1.35 3.26 2.99
N ALA A 53 0.14 3.73 2.64
CA ALA A 53 -0.78 2.99 1.78
C ALA A 53 -0.20 2.79 0.37
N SER A 54 0.51 3.78 -0.18
CA SER A 54 1.20 3.64 -1.47
C SER A 54 2.29 2.56 -1.43
N PHE A 55 3.09 2.52 -0.35
CA PHE A 55 4.10 1.48 -0.18
C PHE A 55 3.49 0.09 -0.02
N ILE A 56 2.47 -0.05 0.83
CA ILE A 56 1.70 -1.29 0.99
C ILE A 56 1.14 -1.74 -0.35
N GLY A 57 0.50 -0.83 -1.10
CA GLY A 57 -0.05 -1.08 -2.43
C GLY A 57 0.99 -1.58 -3.43
N ALA A 58 2.21 -1.03 -3.41
CA ALA A 58 3.30 -1.50 -4.26
C ALA A 58 3.73 -2.93 -3.92
N CYS A 59 3.89 -3.24 -2.62
CA CYS A 59 4.25 -4.58 -2.17
C CYS A 59 3.18 -5.63 -2.49
N PHE A 60 1.91 -5.34 -2.20
CA PHE A 60 0.81 -6.24 -2.54
C PHE A 60 0.64 -6.38 -4.06
N GLY A 61 0.72 -5.29 -4.81
CA GLY A 61 0.66 -5.32 -6.27
C GLY A 61 1.75 -6.19 -6.90
N ALA A 62 2.96 -6.19 -6.32
CA ALA A 62 4.04 -7.08 -6.76
C ALA A 62 3.80 -8.56 -6.39
N GLN A 63 3.17 -8.84 -5.24
CA GLN A 63 2.92 -10.20 -4.75
C GLN A 63 1.72 -10.87 -5.43
N THR A 64 0.60 -10.15 -5.55
CA THR A 64 -0.69 -10.70 -6.01
C THR A 64 -1.07 -10.29 -7.43
N GLY A 65 -0.32 -9.35 -8.03
CA GLY A 65 -0.66 -8.77 -9.32
C GLY A 65 -2.00 -8.01 -9.29
N LEU A 66 -2.57 -7.79 -10.48
CA LEU A 66 -3.84 -7.06 -10.64
C LEU A 66 -5.03 -7.75 -9.97
N GLN A 67 -4.99 -9.07 -9.79
CA GLN A 67 -6.09 -9.85 -9.20
C GLN A 67 -6.28 -9.57 -7.71
N GLY A 68 -5.23 -9.13 -7.01
CA GLY A 68 -5.33 -8.74 -5.60
C GLY A 68 -5.86 -7.32 -5.38
N ILE A 69 -6.17 -6.57 -6.44
CA ILE A 69 -6.72 -5.22 -6.33
C ILE A 69 -8.25 -5.27 -6.41
N PRO A 70 -8.98 -4.81 -5.37
CA PRO A 70 -10.44 -4.79 -5.38
C PRO A 70 -10.97 -4.02 -6.59
N GLU A 71 -11.92 -4.61 -7.31
CA GLU A 71 -12.54 -4.01 -8.50
C GLU A 71 -13.13 -2.63 -8.22
N SER A 72 -13.89 -2.52 -7.14
CA SER A 72 -14.47 -1.25 -6.70
C SER A 72 -13.42 -0.14 -6.47
N TRP A 73 -12.16 -0.48 -6.16
CA TRP A 73 -11.10 0.51 -5.99
C TRP A 73 -10.50 0.95 -7.33
N ARG A 74 -10.41 0.02 -8.29
CA ARG A 74 -10.01 0.31 -9.67
C ARG A 74 -10.99 1.30 -10.31
N GLU A 75 -12.28 1.03 -10.19
CA GLU A 75 -13.36 1.87 -10.74
C GLU A 75 -13.42 3.27 -10.11
N ARG A 76 -13.14 3.36 -8.80
CA ARG A 76 -13.16 4.64 -8.06
C ARG A 76 -11.90 5.48 -8.23
N THR A 77 -10.85 4.94 -8.85
CA THR A 77 -9.59 5.64 -9.03
C THR A 77 -9.63 6.40 -10.36
N PHE A 78 -9.77 7.73 -10.28
CA PHE A 78 -9.99 8.60 -11.45
C PHE A 78 -9.02 8.37 -12.62
N ARG A 79 -7.72 8.16 -12.33
CA ARG A 79 -6.69 7.95 -13.36
C ARG A 79 -6.35 6.47 -13.59
N TYR A 80 -7.18 5.54 -13.16
CA TYR A 80 -6.88 4.10 -13.25
C TYR A 80 -6.57 3.64 -14.69
N PRO A 81 -7.35 4.02 -15.74
CA PRO A 81 -7.06 3.57 -17.10
C PRO A 81 -5.66 3.99 -17.58
N LEU A 82 -5.30 5.25 -17.34
CA LEU A 82 -3.98 5.78 -17.68
C LEU A 82 -2.86 5.09 -16.88
N LEU A 83 -3.07 4.89 -15.57
CA LEU A 83 -2.09 4.22 -14.72
C LEU A 83 -1.84 2.77 -15.17
N LEU A 84 -2.90 2.05 -15.56
CA LEU A 84 -2.80 0.68 -16.06
C LEU A 84 -2.03 0.62 -17.38
N GLU A 85 -2.33 1.51 -18.32
CA GLU A 85 -1.61 1.62 -19.59
C GLU A 85 -0.11 1.88 -19.36
N LEU A 86 0.22 2.86 -18.52
CA LEU A 86 1.61 3.18 -18.17
C LEU A 86 2.33 1.99 -17.53
N ALA A 87 1.68 1.29 -16.59
CA ALA A 87 2.25 0.12 -15.95
C ALA A 87 2.52 -1.02 -16.95
N GLN A 88 1.59 -1.28 -17.87
CA GLN A 88 1.78 -2.29 -18.93
C GLN A 88 2.92 -1.93 -19.88
N ASN A 89 3.03 -0.66 -20.27
CA ASN A 89 4.13 -0.20 -21.13
C ASN A 89 5.49 -0.35 -20.45
N LEU A 90 5.58 -0.09 -19.14
CA LEU A 90 6.81 -0.32 -18.37
C LEU A 90 7.23 -1.80 -18.36
N VAL A 91 6.28 -2.72 -18.23
CA VAL A 91 6.57 -4.16 -18.25
C VAL A 91 7.03 -4.59 -19.65
N LYS A 92 6.32 -4.20 -20.70
CA LYS A 92 6.69 -4.49 -22.09
C LYS A 92 8.11 -4.00 -22.44
N ASN A 93 8.46 -2.80 -21.99
CA ASN A 93 9.78 -2.24 -22.24
C ASN A 93 10.91 -2.97 -21.49
N LYS A 94 10.61 -3.58 -20.34
CA LYS A 94 11.57 -4.42 -19.61
C LYS A 94 11.82 -5.76 -20.30
N GLU A 95 10.86 -6.31 -21.03
CA GLU A 95 11.01 -7.59 -21.75
C GLU A 95 11.84 -7.46 -23.04
N GLN A 96 12.01 -6.23 -23.55
CA GLN A 96 12.80 -5.93 -24.75
C GLN A 96 14.28 -5.63 -24.43
N GLN A 97 14.67 -5.68 -23.17
CA GLN A 97 16.00 -5.33 -22.65
C GLN A 97 16.69 -6.56 -22.08
#